data_AF-A0A5N5KZF5-F1
#
_entry.id   AF-A0A5N5KZF5-F1
#
_cell.length_a   1.000
_cell.length_b   1.000
_cell.length_c   1.000
_cell.angle_alpha   90.00
_cell.angle_beta   90.00
_cell.angle_gamma   90.00
#
_symmetry.space_group_name_H-M   'P 1'
#
loop_
_entity.id
_entity.type
_entity.pdbx_description
1 polymer ?
#
loop_
_entity_poly.entity_id
_entity_poly.type
_entity_poly.pdbx_seq_one_letter_code
_entity_poly.pdbx_strand_id
1 'polypeptide(L)'
;MEDNSSQLELIMSDLDEEAEGNRVEEVVTNRVHPSFIRSSQHTFSSICFMVTAALFLFAFGSLIGYVAHTKRDGGTPSCIESTSSEDVVQTETILDWSNITSLLKNKLTTSSIENSLNEFSSTSHQAGSPGDMEMSSKVWKKFTDFGMMPWTDSHFVKLHVRPTKGTNTVVFRNKTFSEPGYLAYSPTGTAQGAVLYAHYGQTGDFKSLQDLHISSEGKIVLIRAGKISFAEKVANAASVNASAVLIYPDPADYSFDEETSLFGHVHRGSGDPFTPGFPSFNHTQFPPAKSSGLPSIPAQTIRASTAAAIMSKMGGHDPPPEWASGSLRDVTYKLGGDDDVVSVDVNNDLTVTKIFNMFGVIKGFIDPDRYVVIGAQRDAWGPGFAKSTVGTSLLIELARVITSMIHEDGFRPRRSIVFASWSAGEYGAVGATEWLEGYLSSLNMKAFSYISLDGVVTGSVFKASASPLMYDLIESTLKEVSSPSDPSKSLYSQVAGNNWEVAVMEPMRMDDPTYPFQP
;
A
#
# COMPACT_ATOMS: atom_id res chain seq x y z
N MET A 1 27.42 19.95 8.52
CA MET A 1 27.09 20.44 7.18
C MET A 1 25.58 20.42 7.10
N GLU A 2 25.01 21.58 6.81
CA GLU A 2 23.64 21.98 7.12
C GLU A 2 22.59 21.14 6.39
N ASP A 3 21.59 20.67 7.17
CA ASP A 3 20.34 20.08 6.70
C ASP A 3 19.43 21.19 6.18
N ASN A 4 18.95 21.03 4.95
CA ASN A 4 17.99 21.92 4.31
C ASN A 4 16.72 21.12 3.98
N SER A 5 15.86 20.90 4.98
CA SER A 5 14.50 20.39 4.78
C SER A 5 13.52 21.56 4.78
N SER A 6 13.12 22.00 3.61
CA SER A 6 12.06 22.99 3.42
C SER A 6 10.69 22.38 3.76
N GLN A 7 10.22 22.65 4.98
CA GLN A 7 8.82 22.50 5.38
C GLN A 7 8.01 23.65 4.77
N LEU A 8 6.94 23.32 4.05
CA LEU A 8 5.86 24.25 3.70
C LEU A 8 4.76 24.09 4.75
N GLU A 9 4.76 24.98 5.75
CA GLU A 9 3.63 25.23 6.63
C GLU A 9 2.50 25.87 5.81
N LEU A 10 1.32 25.26 5.82
CA LEU A 10 0.12 25.81 5.22
C LEU A 10 -0.69 26.48 6.33
N ILE A 11 -0.60 27.81 6.39
CA ILE A 11 -1.35 28.66 7.32
C ILE A 11 -2.84 28.57 6.98
N MET A 12 -3.63 27.97 7.86
CA MET A 12 -5.09 28.15 7.89
C MET A 12 -5.38 29.56 8.39
N SER A 13 -6.19 30.28 7.64
CA SER A 13 -6.71 31.59 8.03
C SER A 13 -7.83 31.41 9.05
N ASP A 14 -7.72 32.17 10.14
CA ASP A 14 -8.74 32.32 11.17
C ASP A 14 -10.07 32.79 10.57
N LEU A 15 -11.13 32.03 10.86
CA LEU A 15 -12.51 32.49 10.75
C LEU A 15 -12.93 32.97 12.13
N ASP A 16 -13.16 34.28 12.24
CA ASP A 16 -13.82 34.92 13.37
C ASP A 16 -15.26 34.38 13.51
N GLU A 17 -15.55 33.70 14.63
CA GLU A 17 -16.92 33.57 15.14
C GLU A 17 -17.02 34.28 16.49
N GLU A 18 -17.85 35.33 16.51
CA GLU A 18 -18.33 36.01 17.70
C GLU A 18 -19.14 35.04 18.57
N ALA A 19 -18.75 34.89 19.84
CA ALA A 19 -19.60 34.29 20.86
C ALA A 19 -19.62 35.16 22.11
N GLU A 20 -20.78 35.79 22.33
CA GLU A 20 -21.16 36.52 23.53
C GLU A 20 -21.06 35.63 24.79
N GLY A 21 -20.60 36.25 25.88
CA GLY A 21 -20.29 35.56 27.12
C GLY A 21 -21.50 35.19 27.98
N ASN A 22 -21.24 34.28 28.92
CA ASN A 22 -21.82 34.36 30.25
C ASN A 22 -20.87 33.77 31.31
N ARG A 23 -20.61 34.56 32.35
CA ARG A 23 -19.78 34.28 33.52
C ARG A 23 -20.53 33.41 34.53
N VAL A 24 -19.81 32.53 35.23
CA VAL A 24 -20.01 32.26 36.67
C VAL A 24 -18.63 32.12 37.34
N GLU A 25 -18.53 32.73 38.52
CA GLU A 25 -17.33 33.03 39.33
C GLU A 25 -16.85 31.85 40.20
N GLU A 26 -15.53 31.81 40.49
CA GLU A 26 -15.00 31.35 41.79
C GLU A 26 -13.60 31.98 42.09
N VAL A 27 -13.62 33.13 42.77
CA VAL A 27 -12.93 33.51 44.04
C VAL A 27 -11.92 32.48 44.60
N VAL A 28 -10.68 32.71 45.09
CA VAL A 28 -9.88 33.86 45.59
C VAL A 28 -8.43 33.37 45.89
N THR A 29 -7.33 34.09 45.61
CA THR A 29 -6.58 34.92 46.59
C THR A 29 -5.40 35.65 45.94
N ASN A 30 -5.24 36.93 46.36
CA ASN A 30 -4.24 37.91 45.96
C ASN A 30 -2.84 37.71 46.57
N ARG A 31 -1.80 38.16 45.85
CA ARG A 31 -0.61 38.82 46.42
C ARG A 31 -0.16 40.03 45.57
N VAL A 32 -0.65 41.20 45.99
CA VAL A 32 -0.01 42.53 46.17
C VAL A 32 1.12 42.97 45.20
N HIS A 33 0.82 44.03 44.43
CA HIS A 33 1.74 44.97 43.77
C HIS A 33 2.46 45.89 44.76
N PRO A 34 3.53 46.57 44.30
CA PRO A 34 3.48 48.02 44.37
C PRO A 34 3.65 48.70 43.01
N SER A 35 2.90 49.78 42.89
CA SER A 35 2.76 50.68 41.76
C SER A 35 3.95 51.65 41.62
N PHE A 36 4.29 51.96 40.37
CA PHE A 36 4.92 53.23 40.01
C PHE A 36 4.06 53.91 38.95
N ILE A 37 3.49 55.06 39.31
CA ILE A 37 2.82 56.00 38.41
C ILE A 37 3.89 56.95 37.87
N ARG A 38 4.03 57.11 36.55
CA ARG A 38 4.26 58.44 35.95
C ARG A 38 4.01 58.54 34.43
N SER A 39 3.12 59.49 34.13
CA SER A 39 3.04 60.44 33.00
C SER A 39 3.02 59.95 31.55
N SER A 40 1.83 60.08 30.97
CA SER A 40 1.52 60.78 29.71
C SER A 40 2.67 61.65 29.17
N GLN A 41 3.21 61.25 28.01
CA GLN A 41 3.79 62.13 26.99
C GLN A 41 3.91 61.33 25.68
N HIS A 42 3.79 62.05 24.55
CA HIS A 42 4.01 61.62 23.15
C HIS A 42 2.78 61.35 22.25
N THR A 43 1.93 62.37 22.09
CA THR A 43 0.94 62.47 20.99
C THR A 43 1.50 62.99 19.66
N PHE A 44 2.82 63.19 19.52
CA PHE A 44 3.42 63.75 18.27
C PHE A 44 4.06 62.69 17.35
N SER A 45 4.54 61.56 17.90
CA SER A 45 5.19 60.51 17.11
C SER A 45 4.20 59.72 16.23
N SER A 46 2.98 59.50 16.72
CA SER A 46 1.96 58.71 16.01
C SER A 46 1.39 59.45 14.80
N ILE A 47 1.31 60.78 14.87
CA ILE A 47 0.82 61.63 13.77
C ILE A 47 1.86 61.68 12.65
N CYS A 48 3.16 61.78 13.00
CA CYS A 48 4.23 61.79 12.01
C CYS A 48 4.29 60.47 11.23
N PHE A 49 4.05 59.33 11.89
CA PHE A 49 4.00 58.01 11.26
C PHE A 49 2.82 57.84 10.30
N MET A 50 1.65 58.40 10.66
CA MET A 50 0.46 58.39 9.79
C MET A 50 0.68 59.23 8.52
N VAL A 51 1.35 60.39 8.65
CA VAL A 51 1.65 61.26 7.50
C VAL A 51 2.70 60.62 6.57
N THR A 52 3.74 59.98 7.10
CA THR A 52 4.72 59.26 6.26
C THR A 52 4.10 58.05 5.57
N ALA A 53 3.22 57.30 6.25
CA ALA A 53 2.50 56.19 5.62
C ALA A 53 1.58 56.66 4.47
N ALA A 54 0.86 57.77 4.66
CA ALA A 54 0.01 58.34 3.63
C ALA A 54 0.80 58.84 2.41
N LEU A 55 1.96 59.48 2.62
CA LEU A 55 2.86 59.91 1.54
C LEU A 55 3.46 58.73 0.77
N PHE A 56 3.79 57.64 1.47
CA PHE A 56 4.26 56.41 0.83
C PHE A 56 3.20 55.79 -0.08
N LEU A 57 1.96 55.69 0.39
CA LEU A 57 0.84 55.16 -0.40
C LEU A 57 0.55 56.04 -1.63
N PHE A 58 0.63 57.36 -1.49
CA PHE A 58 0.42 58.29 -2.61
C PHE A 58 1.53 58.20 -3.66
N ALA A 59 2.79 58.08 -3.24
CA ALA A 59 3.92 57.90 -4.15
C ALA A 59 3.85 56.56 -4.89
N PHE A 60 3.49 55.49 -4.20
CA PHE A 60 3.33 54.16 -4.80
C PHE A 60 2.16 54.11 -5.79
N GLY A 61 1.03 54.74 -5.43
CA GLY A 61 -0.12 54.87 -6.33
C GLY A 61 0.18 55.70 -7.57
N SER A 62 0.95 56.79 -7.43
CA SER A 62 1.38 57.62 -8.56
C SER A 62 2.35 56.88 -9.49
N LEU A 63 3.21 56.02 -8.94
CA LEU A 63 4.14 55.19 -9.73
C LEU A 63 3.40 54.13 -10.55
N ILE A 64 2.40 53.45 -9.95
CA ILE A 64 1.54 52.50 -10.66
C ILE A 64 0.72 53.21 -11.74
N GLY A 65 0.18 54.39 -11.44
CA GLY A 65 -0.52 55.23 -12.42
C GLY A 65 0.36 55.62 -13.60
N TYR A 66 1.61 56.01 -13.36
CA TYR A 66 2.58 56.36 -14.40
C TYR A 66 2.96 55.17 -15.30
N VAL A 67 3.17 53.98 -14.72
CA VAL A 67 3.49 52.76 -15.49
C VAL A 67 2.28 52.29 -16.30
N ALA A 68 1.05 52.47 -15.79
CA ALA A 68 -0.16 52.13 -16.53
C ALA A 68 -0.46 53.12 -17.68
N HIS A 69 -0.09 54.40 -17.54
CA HIS A 69 -0.38 55.45 -18.52
C HIS A 69 0.68 55.58 -19.62
N THR A 70 1.87 55.01 -19.44
CA THR A 70 2.97 55.03 -20.44
C THR A 70 2.84 53.97 -21.53
N LYS A 71 1.76 53.16 -21.53
CA LYS A 71 1.55 52.09 -22.52
C LYS A 71 0.34 52.27 -23.44
N ARG A 72 -0.02 53.52 -23.76
CA ARG A 72 -0.90 53.88 -24.88
C ARG A 72 -0.44 55.19 -25.50
N ASP A 73 0.31 55.07 -26.59
CA ASP A 73 0.49 56.00 -27.73
C ASP A 73 1.59 55.37 -28.59
N GLY A 74 1.52 55.17 -29.90
CA GLY A 74 0.54 55.37 -30.94
C GLY A 74 1.16 54.77 -32.21
N GLY A 75 0.38 54.05 -33.01
CA GLY A 75 0.87 53.41 -34.23
C GLY A 75 -0.28 53.08 -35.16
N THR A 76 -0.54 53.98 -36.11
CA THR A 76 -1.51 53.88 -37.20
C THR A 76 -1.23 52.65 -38.08
N PRO A 77 -2.23 51.88 -38.56
CA PRO A 77 -1.99 50.80 -39.50
C PRO A 77 -1.83 51.39 -40.91
N SER A 78 -0.62 51.29 -41.47
CA SER A 78 -0.39 51.48 -42.91
C SER A 78 -0.61 50.14 -43.60
N CYS A 79 -1.56 50.09 -44.53
CA CYS A 79 -1.72 48.96 -45.44
C CYS A 79 -0.48 48.82 -46.32
N ILE A 80 0.22 47.69 -46.22
CA ILE A 80 1.13 47.20 -47.27
C ILE A 80 0.77 45.74 -47.53
N GLU A 81 0.69 45.43 -48.81
CA GLU A 81 0.26 44.18 -49.40
C GLU A 81 1.06 42.96 -48.91
N SER A 82 0.28 41.91 -48.72
CA SER A 82 0.61 40.49 -48.65
C SER A 82 1.94 40.06 -49.31
N THR A 83 2.82 39.50 -48.49
CA THR A 83 3.62 38.34 -48.88
C THR A 83 3.36 37.25 -47.85
N SER A 84 2.73 36.17 -48.31
CA SER A 84 2.40 34.97 -47.56
C SER A 84 3.64 34.42 -46.84
N SER A 85 3.72 34.68 -45.54
CA SER A 85 4.41 33.76 -44.64
C SER A 85 3.44 32.61 -44.46
N GLU A 86 3.88 31.40 -44.79
CA GLU A 86 3.16 30.18 -44.44
C GLU A 86 3.02 30.16 -42.91
N ASP A 87 1.86 30.59 -42.41
CA ASP A 87 1.40 30.17 -41.10
C ASP A 87 1.32 28.66 -41.17
N VAL A 88 2.31 28.01 -40.58
CA VAL A 88 2.21 26.60 -40.19
C VAL A 88 1.08 26.56 -39.19
N VAL A 89 -0.13 26.34 -39.69
CA VAL A 89 -1.26 25.88 -38.90
C VAL A 89 -0.77 24.57 -38.28
N GLN A 90 -0.29 24.62 -37.04
CA GLN A 90 -0.20 23.44 -36.21
C GLN A 90 -1.65 22.99 -36.03
N THR A 91 -2.07 22.08 -36.89
CA THR A 91 -3.28 21.30 -36.69
C THR A 91 -3.11 20.65 -35.32
N GLU A 92 -3.82 21.14 -34.30
CA GLU A 92 -3.89 20.42 -33.02
C GLU A 92 -4.43 19.02 -33.35
N THR A 93 -3.56 18.02 -33.28
CA THR A 93 -3.94 16.62 -33.46
C THR A 93 -4.86 16.26 -32.29
N ILE A 94 -6.17 16.33 -32.52
CA ILE A 94 -7.17 15.85 -31.56
C ILE A 94 -7.05 14.34 -31.56
N LEU A 95 -6.36 13.80 -30.55
CA LEU A 95 -6.25 12.36 -30.34
C LEU A 95 -7.58 11.80 -29.85
N ASP A 96 -8.17 10.89 -30.63
CA ASP A 96 -9.33 10.12 -30.19
C ASP A 96 -8.93 8.90 -29.35
N TRP A 97 -9.91 8.20 -28.79
CA TRP A 97 -9.66 7.01 -27.97
C TRP A 97 -8.87 5.93 -28.72
N SER A 98 -9.18 5.72 -30.01
CA SER A 98 -8.51 4.70 -30.83
C SER A 98 -7.04 5.04 -31.08
N ASN A 99 -6.72 6.33 -31.23
CA ASN A 99 -5.35 6.80 -31.36
C ASN A 99 -4.59 6.58 -30.05
N ILE A 100 -5.18 6.94 -28.92
CA ILE A 100 -4.56 6.80 -27.59
C ILE A 100 -4.27 5.32 -27.27
N THR A 101 -5.24 4.43 -27.49
CA THR A 101 -5.05 2.99 -27.22
C THR A 101 -4.03 2.36 -28.16
N SER A 102 -4.01 2.78 -29.43
CA SER A 102 -3.00 2.34 -30.41
C SER A 102 -1.59 2.83 -30.02
N LEU A 103 -1.45 4.08 -29.58
CA LEU A 103 -0.18 4.62 -29.09
C LEU A 103 0.33 3.86 -27.86
N LEU A 104 -0.55 3.61 -26.88
CA LEU A 104 -0.23 2.83 -25.70
C LEU A 104 0.24 1.42 -26.09
N LYS A 105 -0.49 0.74 -26.98
CA LYS A 105 -0.14 -0.60 -27.47
C LYS A 105 1.20 -0.65 -28.20
N ASN A 106 1.51 0.38 -28.99
CA ASN A 106 2.76 0.44 -29.75
C ASN A 106 3.97 0.74 -28.87
N LYS A 107 3.81 1.54 -27.82
CA LYS A 107 4.92 1.95 -26.94
C LYS A 107 5.15 1.01 -25.75
N LEU A 108 4.12 0.30 -25.31
CA LEU A 108 4.22 -0.71 -24.25
C LEU A 108 4.64 -2.05 -24.87
N THR A 109 5.96 -2.23 -25.04
CA THR A 109 6.53 -3.40 -25.72
C THR A 109 7.03 -4.46 -24.73
N THR A 110 7.09 -5.72 -25.16
CA THR A 110 7.69 -6.80 -24.36
C THR A 110 9.14 -6.49 -23.98
N SER A 111 9.93 -5.96 -24.93
CA SER A 111 11.34 -5.64 -24.69
C SER A 111 11.52 -4.54 -23.63
N SER A 112 10.66 -3.52 -23.64
CA SER A 112 10.73 -2.46 -22.62
C SER A 112 10.34 -2.96 -21.23
N ILE A 113 9.34 -3.86 -21.15
CA ILE A 113 8.97 -4.52 -19.89
C ILE A 113 10.11 -5.42 -19.39
N GLU A 114 10.72 -6.24 -20.25
CA GLU A 114 11.86 -7.10 -19.89
C GLU A 114 13.06 -6.29 -19.38
N ASN A 115 13.37 -5.16 -20.02
CA ASN A 115 14.43 -4.27 -19.56
C ASN A 115 14.14 -3.71 -18.16
N SER A 116 12.90 -3.28 -17.91
CA SER A 116 12.50 -2.82 -16.57
C SER A 116 12.55 -3.94 -15.54
N LEU A 117 12.10 -5.15 -15.89
CA LEU A 117 12.17 -6.33 -15.01
C LEU A 117 13.62 -6.64 -14.61
N ASN A 118 14.55 -6.59 -15.57
CA ASN A 118 15.97 -6.80 -15.30
C ASN A 118 16.56 -5.73 -14.38
N GLU A 119 16.13 -4.47 -14.52
CA GLU A 119 16.62 -3.35 -13.73
C GLU A 119 16.13 -3.36 -12.27
N PHE A 120 14.87 -3.75 -12.06
CA PHE A 120 14.24 -3.86 -10.73
C PHE A 120 14.39 -5.23 -10.09
N SER A 121 15.01 -6.19 -10.77
CA SER A 121 15.37 -7.48 -10.18
C SER A 121 16.38 -7.30 -9.04
N SER A 122 16.13 -7.98 -7.93
CA SER A 122 16.99 -7.94 -6.74
C SER A 122 16.90 -9.28 -6.00
N THR A 123 17.92 -9.60 -5.23
CA THR A 123 17.95 -10.81 -4.39
C THR A 123 17.08 -10.67 -3.15
N SER A 124 16.99 -9.46 -2.58
CA SER A 124 16.07 -9.13 -1.51
C SER A 124 15.89 -7.62 -1.33
N HIS A 125 14.67 -7.21 -0.99
CA HIS A 125 14.31 -5.82 -0.74
C HIS A 125 13.20 -5.74 0.30
N GLN A 126 13.46 -6.28 1.50
CA GLN A 126 12.51 -6.24 2.62
C GLN A 126 12.24 -4.80 3.07
N ALA A 127 11.02 -4.53 3.56
CA ALA A 127 10.60 -3.19 3.98
C ALA A 127 11.61 -2.53 4.94
N GLY A 128 12.04 -1.31 4.60
CA GLY A 128 13.01 -0.53 5.38
C GLY A 128 14.44 -1.08 5.42
N SER A 129 14.72 -2.16 4.68
CA SER A 129 16.10 -2.65 4.51
C SER A 129 16.90 -1.78 3.54
N PRO A 130 18.24 -1.91 3.51
CA PRO A 130 19.06 -1.24 2.49
C PRO A 130 18.63 -1.58 1.05
N GLY A 131 18.14 -2.80 0.80
CA GLY A 131 17.64 -3.21 -0.53
C GLY A 131 16.36 -2.49 -0.93
N ASP A 132 15.43 -2.28 0.01
CA ASP A 132 14.23 -1.45 -0.24
C ASP A 132 14.61 0.02 -0.48
N MET A 133 15.57 0.56 0.30
CA MET A 133 16.07 1.92 0.08
C MET A 133 16.73 2.09 -1.29
N GLU A 134 17.51 1.10 -1.76
CA GLU A 134 18.08 1.10 -3.11
C GLU A 134 16.98 1.10 -4.18
N MET A 135 15.98 0.22 -4.05
CA MET A 135 14.84 0.18 -4.98
C MET A 135 14.08 1.51 -4.99
N SER A 136 13.87 2.12 -3.83
CA SER A 136 13.19 3.42 -3.71
C SER A 136 13.96 4.54 -4.41
N SER A 137 15.29 4.51 -4.33
CA SER A 137 16.18 5.46 -5.00
C SER A 137 16.16 5.28 -6.53
N LYS A 138 16.07 4.03 -7.01
CA LYS A 138 15.89 3.73 -8.44
C LYS A 138 14.56 4.28 -8.96
N VAL A 139 13.46 4.05 -8.23
CA VAL A 139 12.13 4.60 -8.58
C VAL A 139 12.18 6.13 -8.64
N TRP A 140 12.74 6.78 -7.62
CA TRP A 140 12.91 8.23 -7.58
C TRP A 140 13.67 8.75 -8.81
N LYS A 141 14.79 8.11 -9.12
CA LYS A 141 15.60 8.45 -10.29
C LYS A 141 14.80 8.34 -11.58
N LYS A 142 14.05 7.25 -11.78
CA LYS A 142 13.20 7.07 -12.98
C LYS A 142 12.15 8.16 -13.12
N PHE A 143 11.41 8.47 -12.06
CA PHE A 143 10.43 9.55 -12.10
C PHE A 143 11.08 10.90 -12.43
N THR A 144 12.27 11.18 -11.88
CA THR A 144 13.04 12.39 -12.20
C THR A 144 13.48 12.40 -13.67
N ASP A 145 14.01 11.28 -14.17
CA ASP A 145 14.47 11.13 -15.57
C ASP A 145 13.30 11.29 -16.56
N PHE A 146 12.07 10.96 -16.14
CA PHE A 146 10.83 11.20 -16.89
C PHE A 146 10.31 12.65 -16.80
N GLY A 147 11.05 13.56 -16.16
CA GLY A 147 10.64 14.96 -16.02
C GLY A 147 9.47 15.17 -15.06
N MET A 148 9.15 14.19 -14.21
CA MET A 148 8.17 14.35 -13.14
C MET A 148 8.79 15.13 -11.97
N MET A 149 7.94 15.66 -11.09
CA MET A 149 8.35 16.18 -9.79
C MET A 149 8.05 15.13 -8.72
N PRO A 150 8.98 14.19 -8.43
CA PRO A 150 8.72 13.19 -7.42
C PRO A 150 8.74 13.78 -6.01
N TRP A 151 8.00 13.16 -5.10
CA TRP A 151 8.07 13.44 -3.67
C TRP A 151 8.02 12.14 -2.87
N THR A 152 8.50 12.22 -1.63
CA THR A 152 8.53 11.10 -0.70
C THR A 152 7.54 11.32 0.42
N ASP A 153 7.00 10.23 0.93
CA ASP A 153 6.24 10.19 2.16
C ASP A 153 6.88 9.12 3.05
N SER A 154 7.24 9.47 4.28
CA SER A 154 8.02 8.60 5.15
C SER A 154 7.34 8.41 6.49
N HIS A 155 7.25 7.15 6.91
CA HIS A 155 6.62 6.75 8.17
C HIS A 155 7.60 5.95 9.02
N PHE A 156 7.46 6.05 10.34
CA PHE A 156 8.16 5.20 11.29
C PHE A 156 7.17 4.17 11.82
N VAL A 157 7.27 2.93 11.36
CA VAL A 157 6.29 1.88 11.63
C VAL A 157 6.92 0.74 12.41
N LYS A 158 6.12 0.00 13.18
CA LYS A 158 6.61 -1.16 13.95
C LYS A 158 6.43 -2.46 13.18
N LEU A 159 7.52 -2.94 12.60
CA LEU A 159 7.54 -4.19 11.83
C LEU A 159 8.27 -5.29 12.60
N HIS A 160 7.75 -6.51 12.54
CA HIS A 160 8.49 -7.68 13.00
C HIS A 160 9.55 -8.04 11.98
N VAL A 161 10.77 -8.25 12.46
CA VAL A 161 11.86 -8.81 11.66
C VAL A 161 12.20 -10.20 12.16
N ARG A 162 13.02 -10.92 11.39
CA ARG A 162 13.55 -12.21 11.82
C ARG A 162 14.26 -12.06 13.18
N PRO A 163 14.18 -13.08 14.05
CA PRO A 163 14.88 -13.07 15.33
C PRO A 163 16.36 -12.73 15.14
N THR A 164 16.86 -11.76 15.90
CA THR A 164 18.29 -11.37 15.91
C THR A 164 19.18 -12.48 16.46
N LYS A 165 18.61 -13.43 17.22
CA LYS A 165 19.28 -14.61 17.77
C LYS A 165 18.51 -15.88 17.41
N GLY A 166 19.10 -16.70 16.53
CA GLY A 166 18.55 -18.01 16.16
C GLY A 166 17.39 -17.91 15.17
N THR A 167 16.50 -18.90 15.22
CA THR A 167 15.28 -18.99 14.41
C THR A 167 14.14 -19.47 15.29
N ASN A 168 12.90 -19.26 14.86
CA ASN A 168 11.76 -19.90 15.50
C ASN A 168 11.94 -21.43 15.41
N THR A 169 11.50 -22.15 16.44
CA THR A 169 11.70 -23.59 16.51
C THR A 169 10.41 -24.35 16.74
N VAL A 170 10.35 -25.54 16.15
CA VAL A 170 9.29 -26.51 16.37
C VAL A 170 9.92 -27.80 16.86
N VAL A 171 9.43 -28.38 17.94
CA VAL A 171 9.96 -29.61 18.54
C VAL A 171 8.87 -30.67 18.55
N PHE A 172 9.12 -31.80 17.89
CA PHE A 172 8.21 -32.93 17.86
C PHE A 172 8.97 -34.25 17.99
N ARG A 173 8.57 -35.10 18.95
CA ARG A 173 9.20 -36.40 19.23
C ARG A 173 10.74 -36.33 19.32
N ASN A 174 11.24 -35.40 20.15
CA ASN A 174 12.67 -35.11 20.37
C ASN A 174 13.46 -34.67 19.14
N LYS A 175 12.79 -34.34 18.03
CA LYS A 175 13.41 -33.70 16.87
C LYS A 175 13.08 -32.22 16.87
N THR A 176 14.12 -31.39 16.76
CA THR A 176 14.00 -29.94 16.66
C THR A 176 14.11 -29.53 15.20
N PHE A 177 13.19 -28.70 14.76
CA PHE A 177 13.14 -28.08 13.44
C PHE A 177 13.36 -26.58 13.59
N SER A 178 14.27 -26.02 12.80
CA SER A 178 14.60 -24.61 12.80
C SER A 178 13.98 -23.96 11.57
N GLU A 179 13.08 -22.99 11.77
CA GLU A 179 12.27 -22.39 10.71
C GLU A 179 12.69 -20.93 10.46
N PRO A 180 13.35 -20.63 9.33
CA PRO A 180 13.74 -19.27 8.96
C PRO A 180 12.56 -18.40 8.50
N GLY A 181 11.50 -19.04 8.01
CA GLY A 181 10.22 -18.39 7.73
C GLY A 181 9.57 -17.91 9.01
N TYR A 182 8.69 -16.92 8.94
CA TYR A 182 7.99 -16.42 10.12
C TYR A 182 6.71 -15.68 9.74
N LEU A 183 5.83 -15.52 10.73
CA LEU A 183 4.61 -14.75 10.61
C LEU A 183 4.75 -13.43 11.37
N ALA A 184 4.82 -12.32 10.66
CA ALA A 184 4.83 -10.99 11.25
C ALA A 184 3.56 -10.75 12.08
N TYR A 185 3.74 -10.11 13.24
CA TYR A 185 2.71 -9.83 14.25
C TYR A 185 2.24 -11.03 15.08
N SER A 186 2.85 -12.20 14.87
CA SER A 186 2.69 -13.34 15.77
C SER A 186 3.27 -13.01 17.16
N PRO A 187 2.54 -13.24 18.26
CA PRO A 187 3.06 -12.99 19.60
C PRO A 187 4.23 -13.92 19.91
N THR A 188 5.23 -13.39 20.60
CA THR A 188 6.39 -14.16 21.04
C THR A 188 6.04 -15.03 22.23
N GLY A 189 6.61 -16.23 22.28
CA GLY A 189 6.46 -17.16 23.38
C GLY A 189 6.50 -18.62 22.94
N THR A 190 6.49 -19.50 23.94
CA THR A 190 6.46 -20.94 23.72
C THR A 190 5.07 -21.48 24.02
N ALA A 191 4.54 -22.30 23.11
CA ALA A 191 3.29 -23.04 23.28
C ALA A 191 3.57 -24.54 23.12
N GLN A 192 2.90 -25.38 23.92
CA GLN A 192 3.00 -26.82 23.84
C GLN A 192 1.59 -27.44 23.89
N GLY A 193 1.35 -28.44 23.05
CA GLY A 193 0.07 -29.14 23.01
C GLY A 193 0.07 -30.27 21.99
N ALA A 194 -0.97 -31.09 22.02
CA ALA A 194 -1.18 -32.11 20.98
C ALA A 194 -1.38 -31.42 19.62
N VAL A 195 -0.75 -31.94 18.57
CA VAL A 195 -0.93 -31.43 17.21
C VAL A 195 -2.29 -31.89 16.65
N LEU A 196 -3.02 -30.98 16.01
CA LEU A 196 -4.32 -31.24 15.41
C LEU A 196 -4.34 -30.74 13.96
N TYR A 197 -4.57 -31.62 13.00
CA TYR A 197 -4.73 -31.21 11.61
C TYR A 197 -6.13 -30.61 11.37
N ALA A 198 -6.19 -29.39 10.85
CA ALA A 198 -7.44 -28.66 10.60
C ALA A 198 -7.54 -28.09 9.18
N HIS A 199 -7.03 -28.84 8.19
CA HIS A 199 -7.20 -28.53 6.76
C HIS A 199 -6.76 -27.11 6.39
N TYR A 200 -7.65 -26.23 5.93
CA TYR A 200 -7.31 -24.83 5.59
C TYR A 200 -7.61 -23.84 6.73
N GLY A 201 -8.05 -24.29 7.89
CA GLY A 201 -8.33 -23.42 9.03
C GLY A 201 -9.53 -22.50 8.83
N GLN A 202 -10.46 -22.87 7.94
CA GLN A 202 -11.71 -22.16 7.79
C GLN A 202 -12.62 -22.40 9.00
N THR A 203 -13.57 -21.51 9.24
CA THR A 203 -14.59 -21.71 10.28
C THR A 203 -15.36 -23.02 10.09
N GLY A 204 -15.62 -23.41 8.84
CA GLY A 204 -16.20 -24.71 8.49
C GLY A 204 -15.31 -25.90 8.87
N ASP A 205 -13.99 -25.77 8.74
CA ASP A 205 -13.06 -26.86 9.10
C ASP A 205 -13.10 -27.14 10.61
N PHE A 206 -13.08 -26.09 11.44
CA PHE A 206 -13.21 -26.22 12.89
C PHE A 206 -14.57 -26.76 13.32
N LYS A 207 -15.65 -26.41 12.60
CA LYS A 207 -16.98 -26.98 12.84
C LYS A 207 -17.00 -28.48 12.55
N SER A 208 -16.40 -28.93 11.45
CA SER A 208 -16.29 -30.36 11.13
C SER A 208 -15.56 -31.14 12.23
N LEU A 209 -14.52 -30.55 12.84
CA LEU A 209 -13.83 -31.18 13.98
C LEU A 209 -14.72 -31.29 15.22
N GLN A 210 -15.54 -30.27 15.51
CA GLN A 210 -16.52 -30.32 16.60
C GLN A 210 -17.60 -31.38 16.36
N ASP A 211 -18.09 -31.51 15.12
CA ASP A 211 -19.08 -32.53 14.74
C ASP A 211 -18.50 -33.95 14.88
N LEU A 212 -17.19 -34.10 14.68
CA LEU A 212 -16.43 -35.34 14.97
C LEU A 212 -16.08 -35.52 16.46
N HIS A 213 -16.55 -34.64 17.34
CA HIS A 213 -16.28 -34.64 18.78
C HIS A 213 -14.79 -34.50 19.13
N ILE A 214 -14.02 -33.80 18.29
CA ILE A 214 -12.60 -33.52 18.49
C ILE A 214 -12.44 -32.07 18.95
N SER A 215 -11.99 -31.89 20.19
CA SER A 215 -11.70 -30.55 20.73
C SER A 215 -10.39 -29.98 20.16
N SER A 216 -10.42 -28.69 19.80
CA SER A 216 -9.23 -27.90 19.44
C SER A 216 -8.61 -27.17 20.63
N GLU A 217 -9.28 -27.19 21.78
CA GLU A 217 -8.85 -26.47 22.98
C GLU A 217 -7.49 -26.97 23.46
N GLY A 218 -6.56 -26.04 23.68
CA GLY A 218 -5.21 -26.36 24.15
C GLY A 218 -4.30 -27.00 23.08
N LYS A 219 -4.81 -27.31 21.88
CA LYS A 219 -4.07 -28.00 20.82
C LYS A 219 -3.28 -27.03 19.95
N ILE A 220 -2.26 -27.55 19.27
CA ILE A 220 -1.50 -26.81 18.27
C ILE A 220 -2.01 -27.20 16.89
N VAL A 221 -2.61 -26.25 16.19
CA VAL A 221 -3.32 -26.54 14.94
C VAL A 221 -2.35 -26.52 13.77
N LEU A 222 -2.31 -27.61 13.01
CA LEU A 222 -1.55 -27.73 11.76
C LEU A 222 -2.48 -27.45 10.57
N ILE A 223 -2.17 -26.41 9.80
CA ILE A 223 -3.06 -25.82 8.78
C ILE A 223 -2.29 -25.63 7.47
N ARG A 224 -2.95 -25.93 6.35
CA ARG A 224 -2.45 -25.66 4.99
C ARG A 224 -2.51 -24.17 4.67
N ALA A 225 -1.50 -23.65 3.99
CA ALA A 225 -1.55 -22.33 3.37
C ALA A 225 -2.63 -22.26 2.27
N GLY A 226 -3.16 -21.07 1.99
CA GLY A 226 -4.16 -20.85 0.93
C GLY A 226 -5.62 -20.80 1.39
N LYS A 227 -6.53 -20.60 0.43
CA LYS A 227 -7.99 -20.37 0.58
C LYS A 227 -8.40 -19.09 1.33
N ILE A 228 -7.84 -18.87 2.52
CA ILE A 228 -8.04 -17.70 3.39
C ILE A 228 -6.67 -17.15 3.85
N SER A 229 -6.64 -15.92 4.33
CA SER A 229 -5.41 -15.27 4.79
C SER A 229 -4.84 -15.94 6.05
N PHE A 230 -3.54 -15.73 6.32
CA PHE A 230 -2.91 -16.24 7.55
C PHE A 230 -3.53 -15.60 8.81
N ALA A 231 -3.87 -14.32 8.74
CA ALA A 231 -4.58 -13.63 9.82
C ALA A 231 -5.93 -14.28 10.15
N GLU A 232 -6.73 -14.65 9.14
CA GLU A 232 -8.00 -15.35 9.34
C GLU A 232 -7.81 -16.75 9.94
N LYS A 233 -6.82 -17.52 9.46
CA LYS A 233 -6.51 -18.86 10.02
C LYS A 233 -6.22 -18.78 11.52
N VAL A 234 -5.37 -17.83 11.91
CA VAL A 234 -4.97 -17.64 13.32
C VAL A 234 -6.14 -17.14 14.15
N ALA A 235 -6.93 -16.19 13.64
CA ALA A 235 -8.13 -15.70 14.33
C ALA A 235 -9.16 -16.82 14.54
N ASN A 236 -9.39 -17.66 13.54
CA ASN A 236 -10.32 -18.80 13.64
C ASN A 236 -9.82 -19.83 14.67
N ALA A 237 -8.53 -20.17 14.65
CA ALA A 237 -7.94 -21.09 15.63
C ALA A 237 -8.03 -20.55 17.07
N ALA A 238 -7.76 -19.24 17.25
CA ALA A 238 -7.90 -18.59 18.55
C ALA A 238 -9.35 -18.61 19.06
N SER A 239 -10.33 -18.48 18.16
CA SER A 239 -11.76 -18.49 18.52
C SER A 239 -12.25 -19.83 19.08
N VAL A 240 -11.50 -20.92 18.84
CA VAL A 240 -11.75 -22.27 19.37
C VAL A 240 -10.75 -22.68 20.44
N ASN A 241 -10.09 -21.71 21.08
CA ASN A 241 -9.14 -21.89 22.19
C ASN A 241 -7.92 -22.78 21.85
N ALA A 242 -7.48 -22.80 20.59
CA ALA A 242 -6.20 -23.42 20.25
C ALA A 242 -5.02 -22.66 20.89
N SER A 243 -3.94 -23.38 21.19
CA SER A 243 -2.75 -22.81 21.85
C SER A 243 -1.78 -22.13 20.88
N ALA A 244 -1.66 -22.65 19.66
CA ALA A 244 -0.80 -22.10 18.61
C ALA A 244 -1.21 -22.62 17.22
N VAL A 245 -0.68 -22.00 16.18
CA VAL A 245 -0.91 -22.38 14.77
C VAL A 245 0.40 -22.62 14.03
N LEU A 246 0.47 -23.75 13.33
CA LEU A 246 1.51 -24.05 12.36
C LEU A 246 0.91 -24.01 10.95
N ILE A 247 1.47 -23.19 10.07
CA ILE A 247 1.02 -23.05 8.69
C ILE A 247 2.07 -23.63 7.76
N TYR A 248 1.70 -24.58 6.91
CA TYR A 248 2.63 -25.16 5.92
C TYR A 248 2.04 -25.09 4.51
N PRO A 249 2.89 -24.99 3.49
CA PRO A 249 2.42 -25.01 2.13
C PRO A 249 2.41 -26.45 1.59
N ASP A 250 1.22 -26.97 1.34
CA ASP A 250 1.04 -28.34 0.87
C ASP A 250 1.39 -28.46 -0.63
N PRO A 251 2.21 -29.44 -1.06
CA PRO A 251 2.52 -29.66 -2.48
C PRO A 251 1.30 -29.91 -3.38
N ALA A 252 0.15 -30.26 -2.80
CA ALA A 252 -1.10 -30.40 -3.56
C ALA A 252 -1.64 -29.05 -4.07
N ASP A 253 -1.34 -27.94 -3.39
CA ASP A 253 -1.79 -26.60 -3.77
C ASP A 253 -0.70 -25.80 -4.49
N TYR A 254 0.56 -26.17 -4.27
CA TYR A 254 1.69 -25.37 -4.69
C TYR A 254 2.82 -26.23 -5.27
N SER A 255 3.44 -25.74 -6.34
CA SER A 255 4.61 -26.37 -6.95
C SER A 255 5.88 -25.58 -6.57
N PHE A 256 6.49 -25.90 -5.44
CA PHE A 256 7.79 -25.36 -5.03
C PHE A 256 8.59 -26.41 -4.24
N ASP A 257 9.87 -26.14 -3.97
CA ASP A 257 10.80 -27.00 -3.21
C ASP A 257 10.33 -27.22 -1.75
N GLU A 258 10.27 -28.46 -1.26
CA GLU A 258 9.83 -28.80 0.10
C GLU A 258 10.56 -28.03 1.21
N GLU A 259 11.78 -27.53 0.94
CA GLU A 259 12.60 -26.75 1.88
C GLU A 259 12.31 -25.24 1.87
N THR A 260 11.39 -24.79 1.02
CA THR A 260 11.00 -23.38 0.89
C THR A 260 10.35 -22.88 2.17
N SER A 261 10.95 -21.86 2.77
CA SER A 261 10.38 -21.17 3.91
C SER A 261 9.34 -20.15 3.45
N LEU A 262 8.25 -20.01 4.22
CA LEU A 262 7.24 -18.98 3.96
C LEU A 262 7.40 -17.78 4.87
N PHE A 263 6.97 -16.63 4.36
CA PHE A 263 6.76 -15.43 5.12
C PHE A 263 5.30 -14.98 4.94
N GLY A 264 4.75 -14.30 5.94
CA GLY A 264 3.49 -13.58 5.84
C GLY A 264 3.20 -12.81 7.12
N HIS A 265 2.01 -12.25 7.24
CA HIS A 265 1.57 -11.54 8.44
C HIS A 265 0.26 -12.12 8.99
N VAL A 266 0.05 -11.96 10.29
CA VAL A 266 -1.14 -12.45 11.01
C VAL A 266 -1.97 -11.33 11.64
N HIS A 267 -1.72 -10.09 11.23
CA HIS A 267 -2.58 -8.95 11.57
C HIS A 267 -3.85 -8.98 10.73
N ARG A 268 -5.00 -9.05 11.39
CA ARG A 268 -6.33 -9.00 10.79
C ARG A 268 -6.77 -7.54 10.60
N GLY A 269 -6.08 -6.86 9.72
CA GLY A 269 -6.29 -5.47 9.34
C GLY A 269 -5.25 -5.04 8.30
N SER A 270 -5.19 -3.75 8.03
CA SER A 270 -4.15 -3.11 7.23
C SER A 270 -3.51 -1.96 8.02
N GLY A 271 -2.37 -1.45 7.56
CA GLY A 271 -1.66 -0.37 8.25
C GLY A 271 -0.78 -0.85 9.40
N ASP A 272 -0.10 0.09 10.06
CA ASP A 272 0.65 -0.21 11.27
C ASP A 272 -0.34 -0.60 12.40
N PRO A 273 -0.31 -1.84 12.91
CA PRO A 273 -1.22 -2.27 13.98
C PRO A 273 -1.01 -1.54 15.31
N PHE A 274 -0.01 -0.67 15.43
CA PHE A 274 0.30 0.10 16.63
C PHE A 274 -0.11 1.58 16.56
N THR A 275 -0.68 2.03 15.43
CA THR A 275 -1.25 3.37 15.21
C THR A 275 -2.55 3.32 14.41
N PRO A 276 -3.54 2.48 14.76
CA PRO A 276 -4.74 2.33 13.95
C PRO A 276 -5.52 3.65 13.82
N GLY A 277 -5.77 4.06 12.57
CA GLY A 277 -6.59 5.21 12.21
C GLY A 277 -5.87 6.56 12.23
N PHE A 278 -4.55 6.58 12.46
CA PHE A 278 -3.74 7.80 12.45
C PHE A 278 -2.34 7.50 11.92
N PRO A 279 -1.79 8.36 11.04
CA PRO A 279 -0.44 8.16 10.50
C PRO A 279 0.61 7.95 11.58
N SER A 280 1.51 7.01 11.33
CA SER A 280 2.63 6.69 12.19
C SER A 280 3.66 7.81 12.22
N PHE A 281 3.57 8.66 13.23
CA PHE A 281 4.62 9.61 13.57
C PHE A 281 5.77 8.93 14.31
N ASN A 282 6.89 9.65 14.43
CA ASN A 282 7.99 9.23 15.29
C ASN A 282 7.44 8.86 16.69
N HIS A 283 7.58 7.60 17.10
CA HIS A 283 6.90 6.97 18.25
C HIS A 283 7.21 7.56 19.64
N THR A 284 7.78 8.77 19.67
CA THR A 284 8.00 9.59 20.86
C THR A 284 6.79 10.44 21.22
N GLN A 285 5.84 10.63 20.28
CA GLN A 285 4.75 11.62 20.44
C GLN A 285 3.41 11.03 20.92
N PHE A 286 3.11 9.75 20.64
CA PHE A 286 1.84 9.13 21.04
C PHE A 286 2.03 7.75 21.67
N PRO A 287 1.28 7.41 22.74
CA PRO A 287 1.29 6.07 23.30
C PRO A 287 0.76 5.07 22.26
N PRO A 288 1.43 3.91 22.05
CA PRO A 288 0.99 2.93 21.06
C PRO A 288 -0.42 2.42 21.38
N ALA A 289 -1.36 2.59 20.45
CA ALA A 289 -2.66 1.94 20.52
C ALA A 289 -2.55 0.60 19.77
N LYS A 290 -2.82 -0.52 20.46
CA LYS A 290 -2.77 -1.84 19.82
C LYS A 290 -4.06 -2.11 19.07
N SER A 291 -3.95 -2.43 17.78
CA SER A 291 -5.05 -2.89 16.96
C SER A 291 -5.69 -4.15 17.56
N SER A 292 -7.02 -4.20 17.55
CA SER A 292 -7.80 -5.40 17.90
C SER A 292 -7.61 -6.55 16.90
N GLY A 293 -6.98 -6.29 15.75
CA GLY A 293 -6.64 -7.30 14.74
C GLY A 293 -5.37 -8.09 15.03
N LEU A 294 -4.62 -7.76 16.09
CA LEU A 294 -3.43 -8.53 16.47
C LEU A 294 -3.81 -9.89 17.06
N PRO A 295 -3.11 -10.98 16.71
CA PRO A 295 -3.44 -12.32 17.20
C PRO A 295 -3.04 -12.50 18.67
N SER A 296 -3.83 -13.32 19.38
CA SER A 296 -3.60 -13.64 20.80
C SER A 296 -2.76 -14.90 21.03
N ILE A 297 -2.57 -15.72 19.99
CA ILE A 297 -1.86 -17.01 20.06
C ILE A 297 -0.65 -17.03 19.13
N PRO A 298 0.46 -17.70 19.51
CA PRO A 298 1.62 -17.85 18.64
C PRO A 298 1.26 -18.57 17.34
N ALA A 299 1.79 -18.06 16.24
CA ALA A 299 1.67 -18.64 14.91
C ALA A 299 3.04 -18.69 14.22
N GLN A 300 3.30 -19.78 13.52
CA GLN A 300 4.57 -20.01 12.83
C GLN A 300 4.34 -20.71 11.48
N THR A 301 5.03 -20.23 10.44
CA THR A 301 5.13 -20.97 9.18
C THR A 301 6.17 -22.07 9.28
N ILE A 302 5.90 -23.24 8.72
CA ILE A 302 6.85 -24.35 8.63
C ILE A 302 7.02 -24.78 7.18
N ARG A 303 8.18 -25.36 6.87
CA ARG A 303 8.43 -25.99 5.57
C ARG A 303 7.52 -27.20 5.35
N ALA A 304 7.30 -27.55 4.09
CA ALA A 304 6.57 -28.77 3.73
C ALA A 304 7.29 -30.02 4.27
N SER A 305 8.62 -30.04 4.26
CA SER A 305 9.40 -31.15 4.84
C SER A 305 9.22 -31.31 6.35
N THR A 306 9.12 -30.20 7.10
CA THR A 306 8.78 -30.21 8.54
C THR A 306 7.36 -30.71 8.75
N ALA A 307 6.39 -30.24 7.97
CA ALA A 307 5.01 -30.71 8.04
C ALA A 307 4.91 -32.22 7.75
N ALA A 308 5.61 -32.72 6.74
CA ALA A 308 5.69 -34.14 6.42
C ALA A 308 6.30 -34.96 7.58
N ALA A 309 7.36 -34.46 8.21
CA ALA A 309 7.99 -35.12 9.34
C ALA A 309 7.11 -35.18 10.60
N ILE A 310 6.21 -34.20 10.78
CA ILE A 310 5.20 -34.19 11.85
C ILE A 310 4.05 -35.14 11.47
N MET A 311 3.41 -34.90 10.33
CA MET A 311 2.22 -35.64 9.87
C MET A 311 2.47 -37.14 9.70
N SER A 312 3.65 -37.56 9.21
CA SER A 312 4.00 -38.99 9.05
C SER A 312 4.02 -39.79 10.36
N LYS A 313 4.14 -39.11 11.51
CA LYS A 313 4.13 -39.76 12.82
C LYS A 313 2.90 -39.39 13.65
N MET A 314 1.97 -38.60 13.11
CA MET A 314 0.70 -38.32 13.75
C MET A 314 -0.19 -39.57 13.71
N GLY A 315 -0.82 -39.87 14.84
CA GLY A 315 -1.85 -40.90 14.98
C GLY A 315 -3.25 -40.30 14.95
N GLY A 316 -4.19 -40.95 15.65
CA GLY A 316 -5.57 -40.48 15.76
C GLY A 316 -6.46 -40.89 14.58
N HIS A 317 -7.62 -40.27 14.52
CA HIS A 317 -8.66 -40.57 13.52
C HIS A 317 -8.21 -40.18 12.11
N ASP A 318 -8.76 -40.90 11.12
CA ASP A 318 -8.68 -40.46 9.73
C ASP A 318 -9.41 -39.13 9.55
N PRO A 319 -8.85 -38.19 8.78
CA PRO A 319 -9.53 -36.94 8.48
C PRO A 319 -10.71 -37.20 7.54
N PRO A 320 -11.66 -36.24 7.43
CA PRO A 320 -12.67 -36.28 6.37
C PRO A 320 -12.04 -36.54 4.99
N PRO A 321 -12.68 -37.34 4.11
CA PRO A 321 -12.09 -37.76 2.83
C PRO A 321 -11.54 -36.61 1.97
N GLU A 322 -12.21 -35.46 1.98
CA GLU A 322 -11.81 -34.27 1.25
C GLU A 322 -10.48 -33.66 1.76
N TRP A 323 -10.13 -33.85 3.04
CA TRP A 323 -8.91 -33.33 3.65
C TRP A 323 -7.69 -34.23 3.43
N ALA A 324 -7.93 -35.50 3.07
CA ALA A 324 -6.90 -36.49 2.78
C ALA A 324 -6.21 -36.27 1.41
N SER A 325 -6.64 -35.27 0.65
CA SER A 325 -6.16 -34.92 -0.69
C SER A 325 -4.82 -34.17 -0.73
N GLY A 326 -4.13 -34.02 0.41
CA GLY A 326 -2.80 -33.40 0.44
C GLY A 326 -1.73 -34.27 -0.23
N SER A 327 -0.59 -33.67 -0.57
CA SER A 327 0.50 -34.31 -1.33
C SER A 327 1.86 -34.20 -0.63
N LEU A 328 1.88 -34.13 0.71
CA LEU A 328 3.12 -34.31 1.47
C LEU A 328 3.74 -35.68 1.17
N ARG A 329 5.05 -35.69 0.94
CA ARG A 329 5.80 -36.89 0.54
C ARG A 329 5.79 -37.97 1.63
N ASP A 330 5.48 -39.20 1.23
CA ASP A 330 5.47 -40.41 2.08
C ASP A 330 4.60 -40.28 3.34
N VAL A 331 3.49 -39.54 3.25
CA VAL A 331 2.62 -39.20 4.38
C VAL A 331 1.18 -39.66 4.13
N THR A 332 0.60 -40.33 5.12
CA THR A 332 -0.84 -40.50 5.24
C THR A 332 -1.36 -39.47 6.24
N TYR A 333 -2.35 -38.68 5.84
CA TYR A 333 -2.88 -37.60 6.67
C TYR A 333 -3.72 -38.17 7.79
N LYS A 334 -3.50 -37.68 9.01
CA LYS A 334 -4.23 -38.06 10.21
C LYS A 334 -4.63 -36.80 10.97
N LEU A 335 -5.68 -36.87 11.78
CA LEU A 335 -6.11 -35.73 12.58
C LEU A 335 -5.16 -35.42 13.75
N GLY A 336 -4.37 -36.40 14.21
CA GLY A 336 -3.50 -36.28 15.38
C GLY A 336 -4.11 -36.93 16.62
N GLY A 337 -3.29 -37.61 17.40
CA GLY A 337 -3.65 -38.16 18.71
C GLY A 337 -3.26 -37.22 19.85
N ASP A 338 -3.82 -37.43 21.03
CA ASP A 338 -3.53 -36.60 22.20
C ASP A 338 -2.08 -36.76 22.71
N ASP A 339 -1.41 -37.88 22.37
CA ASP A 339 -0.01 -38.13 22.67
C ASP A 339 0.97 -37.48 21.67
N ASP A 340 0.48 -36.92 20.56
CA ASP A 340 1.30 -36.28 19.52
C ASP A 340 1.64 -34.84 19.92
N VAL A 341 2.39 -34.69 21.02
CA VAL A 341 2.74 -33.37 21.58
C VAL A 341 3.83 -32.69 20.75
N VAL A 342 3.53 -31.47 20.31
CA VAL A 342 4.48 -30.55 19.66
C VAL A 342 4.71 -29.34 20.57
N SER A 343 5.91 -28.76 20.51
CA SER A 343 6.24 -27.49 21.14
C SER A 343 6.65 -26.49 20.05
N VAL A 344 6.15 -25.27 20.11
CA VAL A 344 6.43 -24.21 19.15
C VAL A 344 6.99 -23.02 19.93
N ASP A 345 8.13 -22.50 19.50
CA ASP A 345 8.80 -21.37 20.11
C ASP A 345 8.98 -20.24 19.09
N VAL A 346 8.29 -19.12 19.32
CA VAL A 346 8.25 -17.96 18.44
C VAL A 346 8.96 -16.78 19.12
N ASN A 347 9.99 -16.25 18.47
CA ASN A 347 10.86 -15.21 19.01
C ASN A 347 11.09 -14.07 18.02
N ASN A 348 10.04 -13.65 17.30
CA ASN A 348 10.13 -12.54 16.34
C ASN A 348 10.47 -11.22 17.06
N ASP A 349 11.36 -10.41 16.48
CA ASP A 349 11.77 -9.13 17.06
C ASP A 349 10.93 -7.99 16.47
N LEU A 350 10.24 -7.24 17.32
CA LEU A 350 9.50 -6.04 16.90
C LEU A 350 10.43 -4.84 16.86
N THR A 351 10.57 -4.22 15.69
CA THR A 351 11.50 -3.11 15.45
C THR A 351 10.79 -1.90 14.85
N VAL A 352 11.22 -0.71 15.27
CA VAL A 352 10.80 0.54 14.63
C VAL A 352 11.60 0.69 13.34
N THR A 353 10.89 0.72 12.22
CA THR A 353 11.44 0.72 10.87
C THR A 353 10.96 1.96 10.13
N LYS A 354 11.89 2.70 9.55
CA LYS A 354 11.55 3.81 8.66
C LYS A 354 11.27 3.28 7.27
N ILE A 355 10.09 3.59 6.74
CA ILE A 355 9.66 3.22 5.39
C ILE A 355 9.52 4.47 4.52
N PHE A 356 9.64 4.30 3.20
CA PHE A 356 9.52 5.37 2.23
C PHE A 356 8.55 4.98 1.11
N ASN A 357 7.49 5.76 0.96
CA ASN A 357 6.63 5.73 -0.21
C ASN A 357 7.16 6.75 -1.22
N MET A 358 7.27 6.34 -2.48
CA MET A 358 7.75 7.19 -3.57
C MET A 358 6.61 7.54 -4.50
N PHE A 359 6.45 8.82 -4.81
CA PHE A 359 5.39 9.29 -5.69
C PHE A 359 5.94 10.02 -6.90
N GLY A 360 5.27 9.86 -8.03
CA GLY A 360 5.44 10.66 -9.24
C GLY A 360 4.07 11.15 -9.73
N VAL A 361 4.01 12.36 -10.27
CA VAL A 361 2.74 12.91 -10.79
C VAL A 361 2.89 13.42 -12.21
N ILE A 362 1.93 13.06 -13.04
CA ILE A 362 1.65 13.70 -14.31
C ILE A 362 0.43 14.59 -14.10
N LYS A 363 0.59 15.90 -14.25
CA LYS A 363 -0.50 16.87 -14.02
C LYS A 363 -1.50 16.83 -15.17
N GLY A 364 -2.78 16.79 -14.83
CA GLY A 364 -3.87 16.92 -15.78
C GLY A 364 -3.92 18.30 -16.42
N PHE A 365 -4.38 18.37 -17.66
CA PHE A 365 -4.47 19.61 -18.42
C PHE A 365 -5.67 20.48 -18.02
N ILE A 366 -6.80 19.85 -17.65
CA ILE A 366 -8.06 20.56 -17.31
C ILE A 366 -8.30 20.53 -15.82
N ASP A 367 -8.30 19.33 -15.23
CA ASP A 367 -8.67 19.08 -13.83
C ASP A 367 -7.46 18.50 -13.06
N PRO A 368 -6.39 19.30 -12.81
CA PRO A 368 -5.15 18.78 -12.22
C PRO A 368 -5.26 18.37 -10.74
N ASP A 369 -6.31 18.81 -10.05
CA ASP A 369 -6.61 18.49 -8.65
C ASP A 369 -7.34 17.15 -8.48
N ARG A 370 -7.89 16.59 -9.57
CA ARG A 370 -8.51 15.27 -9.61
C ARG A 370 -7.52 14.25 -10.15
N TYR A 371 -7.37 13.13 -9.48
CA TYR A 371 -6.38 12.12 -9.89
C TYR A 371 -6.84 10.68 -9.75
N VAL A 372 -6.30 9.85 -10.65
CA VAL A 372 -6.23 8.40 -10.47
C VAL A 372 -4.89 8.07 -9.83
N VAL A 373 -4.89 7.18 -8.84
CA VAL A 373 -3.67 6.66 -8.22
C VAL A 373 -3.39 5.27 -8.79
N ILE A 374 -2.19 5.06 -9.33
CA ILE A 374 -1.69 3.75 -9.77
C ILE A 374 -0.59 3.35 -8.79
N GLY A 375 -0.82 2.29 -8.03
CA GLY A 375 0.05 1.85 -6.94
C GLY A 375 0.77 0.54 -7.25
N ALA A 376 2.00 0.39 -6.75
CA ALA A 376 2.70 -0.90 -6.71
C ALA A 376 3.52 -1.07 -5.42
N GLN A 377 3.43 -2.24 -4.81
CA GLN A 377 4.26 -2.70 -3.71
C GLN A 377 5.70 -2.90 -4.20
N ARG A 378 6.66 -2.31 -3.48
CA ARG A 378 8.09 -2.37 -3.78
C ARG A 378 8.86 -3.30 -2.84
N ASP A 379 8.43 -3.45 -1.60
CA ASP A 379 9.10 -4.33 -0.65
C ASP A 379 8.72 -5.79 -0.88
N ALA A 380 9.63 -6.71 -0.59
CA ALA A 380 9.32 -8.14 -0.60
C ALA A 380 10.24 -8.96 0.30
N TRP A 381 9.71 -10.08 0.81
CA TRP A 381 10.54 -11.14 1.37
C TRP A 381 11.22 -11.94 0.24
N GLY A 382 12.54 -12.09 0.33
CA GLY A 382 13.34 -12.65 -0.77
C GLY A 382 13.28 -11.75 -2.02
N PRO A 383 13.43 -12.32 -3.24
CA PRO A 383 13.50 -11.54 -4.48
C PRO A 383 12.14 -11.01 -4.96
N GLY A 384 11.02 -11.45 -4.37
CA GLY A 384 9.72 -10.80 -4.58
C GLY A 384 9.18 -10.74 -6.00
N PHE A 385 9.64 -11.59 -6.94
CA PHE A 385 9.45 -11.34 -8.37
C PHE A 385 7.98 -11.12 -8.77
N ALA A 386 7.12 -12.10 -8.49
CA ALA A 386 5.69 -12.00 -8.82
C ALA A 386 4.94 -11.01 -7.93
N LYS A 387 5.33 -10.89 -6.66
CA LYS A 387 4.63 -10.10 -5.64
C LYS A 387 4.86 -8.59 -5.81
N SER A 388 6.10 -8.19 -6.15
CA SER A 388 6.54 -6.81 -6.12
C SER A 388 7.31 -6.37 -7.38
N THR A 389 8.27 -7.17 -7.87
CA THR A 389 9.16 -6.75 -8.98
C THR A 389 8.40 -6.50 -10.27
N VAL A 390 7.46 -7.37 -10.62
CA VAL A 390 6.61 -7.20 -11.81
C VAL A 390 5.76 -5.94 -11.69
N GLY A 391 5.07 -5.73 -10.56
CA GLY A 391 4.24 -4.55 -10.33
C GLY A 391 5.02 -3.24 -10.38
N THR A 392 6.17 -3.20 -9.71
CA THR A 392 7.07 -2.03 -9.72
C THR A 392 7.61 -1.76 -11.12
N SER A 393 7.98 -2.80 -11.88
CA SER A 393 8.45 -2.63 -13.26
C SER A 393 7.36 -2.07 -14.17
N LEU A 394 6.13 -2.57 -14.04
CA LEU A 394 4.99 -2.06 -14.79
C LEU A 394 4.64 -0.63 -14.39
N LEU A 395 4.74 -0.27 -13.11
CA LEU A 395 4.54 1.09 -12.64
C LEU A 395 5.47 2.08 -13.36
N ILE A 396 6.77 1.73 -13.43
CA ILE A 396 7.79 2.54 -14.09
C ILE A 396 7.59 2.58 -15.60
N GLU A 397 7.27 1.45 -16.24
CA GLU A 397 7.03 1.42 -17.68
C GLU A 397 5.76 2.18 -18.09
N LEU A 398 4.68 2.11 -17.31
CA LEU A 398 3.48 2.91 -17.55
C LEU A 398 3.79 4.41 -17.40
N ALA A 399 4.54 4.79 -16.35
CA ALA A 399 4.99 6.16 -16.16
C ALA A 399 5.83 6.66 -17.35
N ARG A 400 6.75 5.84 -17.85
CA ARG A 400 7.59 6.15 -19.02
C ARG A 400 6.76 6.31 -20.30
N VAL A 401 5.87 5.35 -20.59
CA VAL A 401 5.08 5.32 -21.82
C VAL A 401 4.11 6.50 -21.86
N ILE A 402 3.38 6.77 -20.78
CA ILE A 402 2.44 7.90 -20.73
C ILE A 402 3.18 9.22 -20.88
N THR A 403 4.34 9.37 -20.24
CA THR A 403 5.20 10.55 -20.39
C THR A 403 5.68 10.72 -21.83
N SER A 404 6.14 9.66 -22.49
CA SER A 404 6.51 9.67 -23.91
C SER A 404 5.34 10.07 -24.80
N MET A 405 4.13 9.54 -24.55
CA MET A 405 2.91 9.93 -25.28
C MET A 405 2.60 11.43 -25.15
N ILE A 406 2.87 12.03 -23.99
CA ILE A 406 2.65 13.47 -23.76
C ILE A 406 3.67 14.31 -24.55
N HIS A 407 4.95 13.95 -24.49
CA HIS A 407 6.03 14.74 -25.09
C HIS A 407 6.19 14.54 -26.59
N GLU A 408 5.95 13.33 -27.10
CA GLU A 408 6.21 12.96 -28.49
C GLU A 408 4.95 13.00 -29.35
N ASP A 409 3.79 12.61 -28.79
CA ASP A 409 2.56 12.39 -29.58
C ASP A 409 1.44 13.39 -29.27
N GLY A 410 1.65 14.28 -28.29
CA GLY A 410 0.68 15.32 -27.92
C GLY A 410 -0.48 14.83 -27.05
N PHE A 411 -0.36 13.67 -26.39
CA PHE A 411 -1.36 13.23 -25.42
C PHE A 411 -1.49 14.23 -24.27
N ARG A 412 -2.72 14.60 -23.92
CA ARG A 412 -3.01 15.53 -22.82
C ARG A 412 -4.02 14.89 -21.87
N PRO A 413 -3.58 14.25 -20.76
CA PRO A 413 -4.50 13.67 -19.82
C PRO A 413 -5.37 14.77 -19.21
N ARG A 414 -6.69 14.58 -19.20
CA ARG A 414 -7.63 15.57 -18.64
C ARG A 414 -7.38 15.78 -17.14
N ARG A 415 -7.22 14.68 -16.41
CA ARG A 415 -7.01 14.59 -14.96
C ARG A 415 -5.59 14.12 -14.67
N SER A 416 -5.11 14.41 -13.47
CA SER A 416 -3.78 14.00 -13.05
C SER A 416 -3.68 12.48 -12.86
N ILE A 417 -2.48 11.94 -13.05
CA ILE A 417 -2.14 10.54 -12.80
C ILE A 417 -1.04 10.54 -11.75
N VAL A 418 -1.28 9.89 -10.61
CA VAL A 418 -0.31 9.73 -9.53
C VAL A 418 0.19 8.29 -9.55
N PHE A 419 1.49 8.11 -9.72
CA PHE A 419 2.17 6.83 -9.58
C PHE A 419 2.70 6.73 -8.15
N ALA A 420 2.37 5.67 -7.44
CA ALA A 420 2.77 5.44 -6.06
C ALA A 420 3.51 4.11 -5.92
N SER A 421 4.72 4.15 -5.38
CA SER A 421 5.50 2.96 -5.03
C SER A 421 5.55 2.81 -3.52
N TRP A 422 4.79 1.82 -3.03
CA TRP A 422 4.54 1.58 -1.61
C TRP A 422 5.63 0.70 -0.98
N SER A 423 5.97 0.97 0.27
CA SER A 423 6.79 0.08 1.11
C SER A 423 5.95 -0.54 2.23
N ALA A 424 6.48 -1.60 2.86
CA ALA A 424 5.82 -2.42 3.87
C ALA A 424 4.45 -3.01 3.44
N GLY A 425 4.29 -3.32 2.16
CA GLY A 425 3.11 -4.02 1.63
C GLY A 425 2.98 -5.46 2.16
N GLU A 426 4.12 -6.15 2.33
CA GLU A 426 4.22 -7.51 2.88
C GLU A 426 3.67 -7.64 4.32
N TYR A 427 3.50 -6.50 5.00
CA TYR A 427 3.09 -6.41 6.40
C TYR A 427 1.63 -5.95 6.56
N GLY A 428 0.81 -6.06 5.52
CA GLY A 428 -0.59 -5.63 5.53
C GLY A 428 -0.79 -4.23 4.94
N ALA A 429 -0.20 -3.97 3.76
CA ALA A 429 -0.35 -2.70 3.03
C ALA A 429 0.04 -1.46 3.85
N VAL A 430 1.02 -1.58 4.76
CA VAL A 430 1.32 -0.56 5.77
C VAL A 430 1.57 0.81 5.13
N GLY A 431 2.52 0.93 4.20
CA GLY A 431 2.85 2.23 3.60
C GLY A 431 1.68 2.90 2.88
N ALA A 432 0.80 2.13 2.24
CA ALA A 432 -0.39 2.66 1.58
C ALA A 432 -1.44 3.11 2.59
N THR A 433 -1.71 2.31 3.63
CA THR A 433 -2.68 2.66 4.67
C THR A 433 -2.24 3.87 5.49
N GLU A 434 -0.97 3.98 5.89
CA GLU A 434 -0.47 5.17 6.62
C GLU A 434 -0.66 6.46 5.80
N TRP A 435 -0.45 6.37 4.47
CA TRP A 435 -0.73 7.48 3.57
C TRP A 435 -2.22 7.81 3.54
N LEU A 436 -3.09 6.81 3.42
CA LEU A 436 -4.55 7.00 3.44
C LEU A 436 -5.04 7.65 4.74
N GLU A 437 -4.55 7.19 5.88
CA GLU A 437 -4.91 7.73 7.20
C GLU A 437 -4.55 9.22 7.31
N GLY A 438 -3.49 9.66 6.63
CA GLY A 438 -3.09 11.07 6.60
C GLY A 438 -4.03 11.96 5.80
N TYR A 439 -4.83 11.38 4.91
CA TYR A 439 -5.76 12.09 4.03
C TYR A 439 -7.21 11.62 4.16
N LEU A 440 -7.56 10.87 5.21
CA LEU A 440 -8.84 10.17 5.34
C LEU A 440 -10.07 11.05 5.08
N SER A 441 -10.04 12.31 5.52
CA SER A 441 -11.15 13.26 5.35
C SER A 441 -11.20 13.98 4.00
N SER A 442 -10.13 13.89 3.19
CA SER A 442 -9.98 14.72 1.98
C SER A 442 -9.63 13.95 0.71
N LEU A 443 -9.19 12.71 0.83
CA LEU A 443 -8.69 11.95 -0.31
C LEU A 443 -9.79 11.65 -1.32
N ASN A 444 -10.98 11.26 -0.87
CA ASN A 444 -12.14 10.99 -1.72
C ASN A 444 -12.60 12.21 -2.53
N MET A 445 -12.24 13.42 -2.11
CA MET A 445 -12.53 14.65 -2.87
C MET A 445 -11.58 14.83 -4.06
N LYS A 446 -10.42 14.18 -4.07
CA LYS A 446 -9.37 14.35 -5.10
C LYS A 446 -9.08 13.06 -5.87
N ALA A 447 -8.80 11.98 -5.18
CA ALA A 447 -8.60 10.66 -5.75
C ALA A 447 -9.95 10.03 -6.09
N PHE A 448 -10.22 9.79 -7.37
CA PHE A 448 -11.48 9.20 -7.80
C PHE A 448 -11.38 7.69 -8.09
N SER A 449 -10.18 7.15 -8.19
CA SER A 449 -9.94 5.71 -8.41
C SER A 449 -8.51 5.33 -8.00
N TYR A 450 -8.37 4.08 -7.54
CA TYR A 450 -7.09 3.44 -7.25
C TYR A 450 -6.96 2.15 -8.08
N ILE A 451 -5.80 1.97 -8.72
CA ILE A 451 -5.46 0.77 -9.48
C ILE A 451 -4.18 0.19 -8.87
N SER A 452 -4.25 -1.04 -8.35
CA SER A 452 -3.07 -1.76 -7.85
C SER A 452 -2.42 -2.56 -8.98
N LEU A 453 -1.08 -2.57 -9.00
CA LEU A 453 -0.25 -3.40 -9.86
C LEU A 453 0.41 -4.56 -9.11
N ASP A 454 -0.04 -4.87 -7.90
CA ASP A 454 0.55 -5.93 -7.08
C ASP A 454 0.08 -7.30 -7.55
N GLY A 455 1.00 -8.27 -7.65
CA GLY A 455 0.64 -9.64 -7.99
C GLY A 455 -0.06 -9.82 -9.34
N VAL A 456 0.11 -8.89 -10.29
CA VAL A 456 -0.65 -8.86 -11.56
C VAL A 456 -0.36 -10.02 -12.51
N VAL A 457 0.76 -10.74 -12.34
CA VAL A 457 1.08 -11.94 -13.12
C VAL A 457 1.38 -13.09 -12.17
N THR A 458 0.35 -13.87 -11.86
CA THR A 458 0.41 -15.04 -10.97
C THR A 458 -0.05 -16.34 -11.63
N GLY A 459 -0.55 -16.28 -12.87
CA GLY A 459 -1.04 -17.43 -13.63
C GLY A 459 -1.48 -17.06 -15.05
N SER A 460 -2.16 -17.99 -15.72
CA SER A 460 -2.61 -17.84 -17.11
C SER A 460 -4.06 -17.38 -17.28
N VAL A 461 -4.83 -17.33 -16.19
CA VAL A 461 -6.24 -16.92 -16.18
C VAL A 461 -6.37 -15.53 -15.61
N PHE A 462 -7.13 -14.66 -16.28
CA PHE A 462 -7.40 -13.31 -15.79
C PHE A 462 -8.49 -13.32 -14.72
N LYS A 463 -8.21 -12.67 -13.59
CA LYS A 463 -9.11 -12.45 -12.46
C LYS A 463 -9.03 -10.99 -12.05
N ALA A 464 -10.11 -10.46 -11.48
CA ALA A 464 -10.14 -9.09 -10.97
C ALA A 464 -11.00 -8.99 -9.71
N SER A 465 -10.58 -8.17 -8.76
CA SER A 465 -11.41 -7.70 -7.65
C SER A 465 -11.53 -6.17 -7.74
N ALA A 466 -12.75 -5.65 -7.69
CA ALA A 466 -12.99 -4.21 -7.85
C ALA A 466 -14.33 -3.80 -7.23
N SER A 467 -14.48 -2.49 -6.98
CA SER A 467 -15.79 -1.89 -6.69
C SER A 467 -16.74 -2.07 -7.89
N PRO A 468 -18.06 -2.28 -7.67
CA PRO A 468 -19.06 -2.32 -8.74
C PRO A 468 -19.00 -1.13 -9.71
N LEU A 469 -18.53 0.03 -9.25
CA LEU A 469 -18.34 1.23 -10.08
C LEU A 469 -17.34 1.05 -11.22
N MET A 470 -16.48 0.02 -11.16
CA MET A 470 -15.44 -0.26 -12.16
C MET A 470 -15.85 -1.34 -13.16
N TYR A 471 -17.01 -1.99 -13.00
CA TYR A 471 -17.37 -3.18 -13.77
C TYR A 471 -17.47 -2.88 -15.27
N ASP A 472 -18.17 -1.80 -15.65
CA ASP A 472 -18.29 -1.39 -17.06
C ASP A 472 -16.93 -1.07 -17.69
N LEU A 473 -16.02 -0.46 -16.92
CA LEU A 473 -14.66 -0.15 -17.37
C LEU A 473 -13.84 -1.44 -17.57
N ILE A 474 -13.96 -2.40 -16.65
CA ILE A 474 -13.28 -3.69 -16.76
C ILE A 474 -13.83 -4.45 -17.98
N GLU A 475 -15.15 -4.53 -18.13
CA GLU A 475 -15.78 -5.25 -19.24
C GLU A 475 -15.39 -4.67 -20.61
N SER A 476 -15.43 -3.34 -20.75
CA SER A 476 -15.02 -2.66 -21.99
C SER A 476 -13.53 -2.88 -22.28
N THR A 477 -12.66 -2.77 -21.27
CA THR A 477 -11.23 -3.02 -21.42
C THR A 477 -10.94 -4.47 -21.85
N LEU A 478 -11.63 -5.46 -21.28
CA LEU A 478 -11.48 -6.88 -21.66
C LEU A 478 -11.80 -7.13 -23.13
N LYS A 479 -12.71 -6.35 -23.73
CA LYS A 479 -13.08 -6.47 -25.15
C LYS A 479 -12.01 -5.89 -26.08
N GLU A 480 -11.22 -4.91 -25.60
CA GLU A 480 -10.18 -4.24 -26.39
C GLU A 480 -8.79 -4.90 -26.26
N VAL A 481 -8.49 -5.52 -25.12
CA VAL A 481 -7.19 -6.17 -24.89
C VAL A 481 -7.14 -7.56 -25.53
N SER A 482 -6.13 -7.81 -26.35
CA SER A 482 -5.88 -9.11 -26.98
C SER A 482 -5.45 -10.17 -25.96
N SER A 483 -5.86 -11.42 -26.17
CA SER A 483 -5.40 -12.54 -25.35
C SER A 483 -3.89 -12.79 -25.52
N PRO A 484 -3.13 -12.99 -24.43
CA PRO A 484 -1.72 -13.40 -24.50
C PRO A 484 -1.50 -14.75 -25.19
N SER A 485 -2.50 -15.64 -25.18
CA SER A 485 -2.41 -16.98 -25.77
C SER A 485 -2.83 -17.00 -27.24
N ASP A 486 -3.77 -16.15 -27.64
CA ASP A 486 -4.27 -16.04 -29.00
C ASP A 486 -4.55 -14.56 -29.34
N PRO A 487 -3.60 -13.87 -30.01
CA PRO A 487 -3.74 -12.45 -30.33
C PRO A 487 -4.94 -12.11 -31.22
N SER A 488 -5.56 -13.10 -31.88
CA SER A 488 -6.76 -12.91 -32.71
C SER A 488 -8.05 -12.76 -31.89
N LYS A 489 -7.98 -13.10 -30.60
CA LYS A 489 -9.10 -13.06 -29.66
C LYS A 489 -8.90 -11.98 -28.61
N SER A 490 -10.01 -11.40 -28.15
CA SER A 490 -9.99 -10.52 -26.97
C SER A 490 -9.91 -11.35 -25.69
N LEU A 491 -9.37 -10.76 -24.62
CA LEU A 491 -9.42 -11.36 -23.28
C LEU A 491 -10.86 -11.70 -22.90
N TYR A 492 -11.82 -10.83 -23.22
CA TYR A 492 -13.25 -11.08 -23.03
C TYR A 492 -13.66 -12.41 -23.65
N SER A 493 -13.32 -12.69 -24.91
CA SER A 493 -13.71 -13.96 -25.56
C SER A 493 -13.04 -15.21 -24.97
N GLN A 494 -11.91 -15.06 -24.27
CA GLN A 494 -11.21 -16.15 -23.60
C GLN A 494 -11.82 -16.47 -22.23
N VAL A 495 -12.25 -15.45 -21.49
CA VAL A 495 -12.73 -15.60 -20.10
C VAL A 495 -14.24 -15.56 -19.98
N ALA A 496 -14.93 -14.87 -20.88
CA ALA A 496 -16.37 -14.75 -20.89
C ALA A 496 -16.99 -15.96 -21.59
N GLY A 497 -17.55 -16.86 -20.79
CA GLY A 497 -18.62 -17.75 -21.24
C GLY A 497 -19.94 -16.97 -21.33
N ASN A 498 -21.03 -17.56 -20.81
CA ASN A 498 -22.36 -16.92 -20.81
C ASN A 498 -22.50 -15.77 -19.78
N ASN A 499 -21.56 -15.63 -18.82
CA ASN A 499 -21.53 -14.56 -17.83
C ASN A 499 -20.07 -14.23 -17.44
N TRP A 500 -19.59 -13.05 -17.82
CA TRP A 500 -18.21 -12.63 -17.58
C TRP A 500 -17.93 -12.31 -16.10
N GLU A 501 -18.91 -11.76 -15.39
CA GLU A 501 -18.75 -11.36 -13.98
C GLU A 501 -18.40 -12.57 -13.12
N VAL A 502 -19.15 -13.67 -13.28
CA VAL A 502 -18.90 -14.91 -12.51
C VAL A 502 -17.56 -15.55 -12.88
N ALA A 503 -17.11 -15.38 -14.11
CA ALA A 503 -15.85 -15.96 -14.58
C ALA A 503 -14.62 -15.16 -14.11
N VAL A 504 -14.72 -13.83 -14.05
CA VAL A 504 -13.59 -12.92 -13.84
C VAL A 504 -13.57 -12.31 -12.45
N MET A 505 -14.72 -11.88 -11.94
CA MET A 505 -14.80 -11.08 -10.72
C MET A 505 -14.69 -11.95 -9.47
N GLU A 506 -13.86 -11.51 -8.55
CA GLU A 506 -13.70 -12.11 -7.22
C GLU A 506 -14.07 -11.07 -6.16
N PRO A 507 -14.71 -11.48 -5.04
CA PRO A 507 -14.96 -10.57 -3.93
C PRO A 507 -13.64 -10.02 -3.39
N MET A 508 -13.60 -8.70 -3.17
CA MET A 508 -12.42 -8.07 -2.59
C MET A 508 -12.20 -8.57 -1.16
N ARG A 509 -10.97 -8.98 -0.84
CA ARG A 509 -10.56 -9.52 0.45
C ARG A 509 -9.68 -8.55 1.22
N MET A 510 -9.53 -8.76 2.52
CA MET A 510 -8.73 -7.86 3.38
C MET A 510 -7.24 -7.85 3.03
N ASP A 511 -6.73 -8.95 2.45
CA ASP A 511 -5.36 -9.08 1.95
C ASP A 511 -5.19 -8.53 0.52
N ASP A 512 -6.25 -8.07 -0.13
CA ASP A 512 -6.15 -7.38 -1.41
C ASP A 512 -5.48 -6.01 -1.20
N PRO A 513 -4.49 -5.64 -2.02
CA PRO A 513 -3.77 -4.38 -1.87
C PRO A 513 -4.64 -3.13 -2.12
N THR A 514 -5.81 -3.30 -2.73
CA THR A 514 -6.81 -2.25 -2.97
C THR A 514 -7.81 -2.12 -1.83
N TYR A 515 -7.88 -3.08 -0.91
CA TYR A 515 -8.86 -3.12 0.18
C TYR A 515 -8.84 -1.85 1.05
N PRO A 516 -7.68 -1.29 1.45
CA PRO A 516 -7.65 -0.06 2.24
C PRO A 516 -8.25 1.17 1.54
N PHE A 517 -8.32 1.16 0.20
CA PHE A 517 -8.86 2.25 -0.61
C PHE A 517 -10.37 2.16 -0.82
N GLN A 518 -11.03 1.15 -0.22
CA GLN A 518 -12.49 1.10 -0.21
C GLN A 518 -13.06 2.19 0.73
N PRO A 519 -14.16 2.86 0.31
CA PRO A 519 -14.79 3.93 1.09
C PRO A 519 -15.51 3.45 2.35
#